data_AF-A0A2A5M5T1-F1
#
_entry.id   AF-A0A2A5M5T1-F1
#
_cell.length_a   1.000
_cell.length_b   1.000
_cell.length_c   1.000
_cell.angle_alpha   90.00
_cell.angle_beta   90.00
_cell.angle_gamma   90.00
#
_symmetry.space_group_name_H-M   'P 1'
#
loop_
_entity.id
_entity.type
_entity.pdbx_description
1 polymer ?
#
loop_
_entity_poly.entity_id
_entity_poly.type
_entity_poly.pdbx_seq_one_letter_code
_entity_poly.pdbx_strand_id
1 'polypeptide(L)'
;GVTPSEENIADEKYELARSLFIYINAKKNPKEAFDFAKIYMSDDLAKSGGELEKIGLVPLSDDKLKASQKHIEDRKILNDELVKAGKVF
;
A
#
# COMPACT_ATOMS: atom_id res chain seq x y z
N GLY A 1 -3.45 17.14 -21.37
CA GLY A 1 -3.30 16.50 -20.05
C GLY A 1 -3.57 15.02 -20.21
N VAL A 2 -3.06 14.20 -19.28
CA VAL A 2 -3.35 12.76 -19.23
C VAL A 2 -4.76 12.55 -18.64
N THR A 3 -5.56 11.67 -19.24
CA THR A 3 -6.91 11.36 -18.75
C THR A 3 -6.84 10.62 -17.41
N PRO A 4 -7.63 10.98 -16.40
CA PRO A 4 -7.74 10.20 -15.17
C PRO A 4 -8.42 8.86 -15.47
N SER A 5 -7.63 7.80 -15.60
CA SER A 5 -8.08 6.42 -15.71
C SER A 5 -7.28 5.55 -14.74
N GLU A 6 -7.84 4.41 -14.35
CA GLU A 6 -7.15 3.43 -13.50
C GLU A 6 -5.80 3.03 -14.09
N GLU A 7 -5.74 2.78 -15.41
CA GLU A 7 -4.51 2.48 -16.13
C GLU A 7 -3.46 3.60 -15.98
N ASN A 8 -3.84 4.85 -16.24
CA ASN A 8 -2.90 5.98 -16.16
C ASN A 8 -2.47 6.27 -14.72
N ILE A 9 -3.32 5.96 -13.73
CA ILE A 9 -3.00 6.13 -12.30
C ILE A 9 -2.07 5.00 -11.84
N ALA A 10 -2.35 3.75 -12.20
CA ALA A 10 -1.54 2.59 -11.86
C ALA A 10 -0.13 2.67 -12.47
N ASP A 11 -0.04 3.21 -13.68
CA ASP A 11 1.22 3.47 -14.39
C ASP A 11 1.94 4.76 -13.94
N GLU A 12 1.42 5.46 -12.92
CA GLU A 12 1.96 6.72 -12.40
C GLU A 12 2.03 7.87 -13.44
N LYS A 13 1.33 7.74 -14.58
CA LYS A 13 1.27 8.76 -15.65
C LYS A 13 0.34 9.93 -15.29
N TYR A 14 -0.63 9.69 -14.42
CA TYR A 14 -1.56 10.73 -13.96
C TYR A 14 -0.96 11.49 -12.78
N GLU A 15 -0.31 12.62 -13.05
CA GLU A 15 0.47 13.42 -12.08
C GLU A 15 -0.31 13.91 -10.84
N LEU A 16 -1.64 13.93 -10.90
CA LEU A 16 -2.48 14.31 -9.76
C LEU A 16 -2.82 13.13 -8.84
N ALA A 17 -2.55 11.89 -9.26
CA ALA A 17 -2.71 10.72 -8.40
C ALA A 17 -1.77 10.79 -7.20
N ARG A 18 -2.23 10.29 -6.04
CA ARG A 18 -1.43 10.21 -4.82
C ARG A 18 -1.65 8.84 -4.19
N SER A 19 -0.55 8.21 -3.78
CA SER A 19 -0.60 6.99 -2.98
C SER A 19 -1.22 7.27 -1.62
N LEU A 20 -2.08 6.36 -1.16
CA LEU A 20 -2.57 6.35 0.21
C LEU A 20 -1.55 5.61 1.08
N PHE A 21 -1.05 6.27 2.13
CA PHE A 21 -0.16 5.66 3.10
C PHE A 21 -0.87 5.51 4.45
N ILE A 22 -0.71 4.34 5.07
CA ILE A 22 -1.26 4.05 6.40
C ILE A 22 -0.10 3.91 7.38
N TYR A 23 -0.01 4.83 8.35
CA TYR A 23 1.01 4.81 9.39
C TYR A 23 0.46 4.19 10.67
N ILE A 24 1.08 3.11 11.14
CA ILE A 24 0.62 2.36 12.32
C ILE A 24 1.72 2.34 13.38
N ASN A 25 1.37 2.67 14.62
CA ASN A 25 2.30 2.59 15.75
C ASN A 25 2.36 1.17 16.31
N ALA A 26 3.44 0.44 16.00
CA ALA A 26 3.65 -0.92 16.48
C ALA A 26 4.35 -1.01 17.87
N LYS A 27 4.65 0.11 18.55
CA LYS A 27 5.46 0.08 19.79
C LYS A 27 4.75 -0.55 20.98
N LYS A 28 3.44 -0.29 21.14
CA LYS A 28 2.66 -0.76 22.31
C LYS A 28 1.95 -2.09 22.04
N ASN A 29 1.31 -2.20 20.88
CA ASN A 29 0.47 -3.33 20.48
C ASN A 29 0.94 -3.87 19.12
N PRO A 30 2.14 -4.49 19.04
CA PRO A 30 2.74 -4.87 17.77
C PRO A 30 1.89 -5.91 17.03
N LYS A 31 1.29 -6.87 17.75
CA LYS A 31 0.50 -7.93 17.11
C LYS A 31 -0.70 -7.34 16.38
N GLU A 32 -1.49 -6.52 17.06
CA GLU A 32 -2.69 -5.88 16.54
C GLU A 32 -2.36 -4.92 15.40
N ALA A 33 -1.25 -4.18 15.52
CA ALA A 33 -0.76 -3.31 14.45
C ALA A 33 -0.45 -4.08 13.17
N PHE A 34 0.27 -5.20 13.28
CA PHE A 34 0.59 -6.04 12.11
C PHE A 34 -0.63 -6.80 11.59
N ASP A 35 -1.54 -7.23 12.45
CA ASP A 35 -2.79 -7.87 12.01
C ASP A 35 -3.66 -6.89 11.21
N PHE A 36 -3.77 -5.63 11.66
CA PHE A 36 -4.44 -4.58 10.90
C PHE A 36 -3.78 -4.37 9.53
N ALA A 37 -2.45 -4.26 9.48
CA ALA A 37 -1.72 -4.10 8.23
C ALA A 37 -1.96 -5.26 7.27
N LYS A 38 -1.97 -6.50 7.78
CA LYS A 38 -2.25 -7.71 6.99
C LYS A 38 -3.65 -7.73 6.41
N ILE A 39 -4.66 -7.29 7.18
CA ILE A 39 -6.05 -7.21 6.69
C ILE A 39 -6.11 -6.22 5.53
N TYR A 40 -5.55 -5.02 5.68
CA TYR A 40 -5.61 -4.00 4.64
C TYR A 40 -4.84 -4.37 3.37
N MET A 41 -3.75 -5.13 3.49
CA MET A 41 -2.96 -5.62 2.34
C MET A 41 -3.34 -7.05 1.90
N SER A 42 -4.48 -7.57 2.36
CA SER A 42 -4.96 -8.89 1.93
C SER A 42 -5.42 -8.87 0.47
N ASP A 43 -5.49 -10.05 -0.14
CA ASP A 43 -6.04 -10.19 -1.50
C ASP A 43 -7.51 -9.75 -1.57
N ASP A 44 -8.29 -9.98 -0.52
CA ASP A 44 -9.71 -9.59 -0.48
C ASP A 44 -9.92 -8.06 -0.50
N LEU A 45 -8.96 -7.30 0.04
CA LEU A 45 -9.05 -5.84 0.11
C LEU A 45 -8.24 -5.14 -0.99
N ALA A 46 -6.94 -5.44 -1.10
CA ALA A 46 -5.98 -4.62 -1.86
C ALA A 46 -5.67 -5.11 -3.28
N LYS A 47 -6.02 -6.35 -3.61
CA LYS A 47 -5.84 -6.87 -4.97
C LYS A 47 -6.89 -6.26 -5.91
N SER A 48 -6.59 -6.27 -7.21
CA SER A 48 -7.60 -5.88 -8.19
C SER A 48 -8.85 -6.76 -8.09
N GLY A 49 -10.01 -6.11 -8.12
CA GLY A 49 -11.33 -6.67 -7.82
C GLY A 49 -11.69 -6.70 -6.32
N GLY A 50 -10.76 -6.34 -5.44
CA GLY A 50 -10.94 -6.30 -4.00
C GLY A 50 -11.82 -5.14 -3.51
N GLU A 51 -12.12 -5.14 -2.20
CA GLU A 51 -13.02 -4.15 -1.60
C GLU A 51 -12.52 -2.71 -1.70
N LEU A 52 -11.19 -2.47 -1.70
CA LEU A 52 -10.64 -1.12 -1.83
C LEU A 52 -10.90 -0.53 -3.22
N GLU A 53 -10.86 -1.36 -4.27
CA GLU A 53 -11.18 -0.91 -5.63
C GLU A 53 -12.65 -0.50 -5.76
N LYS A 54 -13.55 -1.28 -5.16
CA LYS A 54 -15.01 -1.02 -5.19
C LYS A 54 -15.40 0.31 -4.55
N ILE A 55 -14.59 0.82 -3.62
CA ILE A 55 -14.81 2.14 -2.99
C ILE A 55 -14.06 3.28 -3.69
N GLY A 56 -13.44 3.01 -4.85
CA GLY A 56 -12.83 4.02 -5.72
C GLY A 56 -11.33 4.23 -5.53
N LEU A 57 -10.61 3.31 -4.87
CA LEU A 57 -9.14 3.31 -4.86
C LEU A 57 -8.61 2.57 -6.09
N VAL A 58 -7.45 2.99 -6.59
CA VAL A 58 -6.74 2.24 -7.64
C VAL A 58 -5.85 1.20 -6.96
N PRO A 59 -5.98 -0.10 -7.30
CA PRO A 59 -5.19 -1.15 -6.69
C PRO A 59 -3.70 -1.00 -7.02
N LEU A 60 -2.85 -1.53 -6.14
CA LEU A 60 -1.42 -1.68 -6.44
C LEU A 60 -1.23 -2.72 -7.56
N SER A 61 -0.16 -2.59 -8.34
CA SER A 61 0.27 -3.69 -9.20
C SER A 61 0.65 -4.91 -8.37
N ASP A 62 0.52 -6.12 -8.93
CA ASP A 62 0.81 -7.38 -8.23
C ASP A 62 2.20 -7.39 -7.58
N ASP A 63 3.21 -6.84 -8.25
CA ASP A 63 4.57 -6.77 -7.73
C ASP A 63 4.69 -5.84 -6.52
N LYS A 64 4.00 -4.68 -6.55
CA LYS A 64 3.97 -3.73 -5.43
C LYS A 64 3.16 -4.31 -4.26
N LEU A 65 2.03 -4.95 -4.52
CA LEU A 65 1.23 -5.62 -3.50
C LEU A 65 2.04 -6.71 -2.78
N LYS A 66 2.71 -7.60 -3.53
CA LYS A 66 3.58 -8.63 -2.95
C LYS A 66 4.73 -8.04 -2.14
N ALA A 67 5.32 -6.94 -2.60
CA ALA A 67 6.38 -6.26 -1.85
C ALA A 67 5.87 -5.70 -0.52
N SER A 68 4.69 -5.07 -0.50
CA SER A 68 4.04 -4.57 0.74
C SER A 68 3.64 -5.72 1.68
N GLN A 69 3.07 -6.80 1.16
CA GLN A 69 2.74 -8.00 1.94
C GLN A 69 4.00 -8.58 2.59
N LYS A 70 5.07 -8.77 1.82
CA LYS A 70 6.36 -9.24 2.32
C LYS A 70 6.95 -8.30 3.39
N HIS A 71 6.85 -6.99 3.19
CA HIS A 71 7.33 -6.00 4.16
C HIS A 71 6.63 -6.17 5.53
N ILE A 72 5.32 -6.41 5.52
CA ILE A 72 4.51 -6.66 6.72
C ILE A 72 4.88 -8.00 7.37
N GLU A 73 5.07 -9.06 6.58
CA GLU A 73 5.50 -10.37 7.06
C GLU A 73 6.86 -10.33 7.75
N ASP A 74 7.81 -9.61 7.15
CA ASP A 74 9.15 -9.39 7.70
C ASP A 74 9.13 -8.47 8.95
N ARG A 75 7.96 -7.91 9.31
CA ARG A 75 7.72 -6.99 10.43
C ARG A 75 8.71 -5.83 10.46
N LYS A 76 9.11 -5.36 9.28
CA LYS A 76 10.11 -4.31 9.17
C LYS A 76 9.52 -2.99 9.61
N ILE A 77 10.07 -2.40 10.68
CA ILE A 77 9.61 -1.11 11.18
C ILE A 77 10.26 0.00 10.35
N LEU A 78 9.46 0.98 9.93
CA LEU A 78 9.94 2.16 9.22
C LEU A 78 11.00 2.90 10.05
N ASN A 79 12.10 3.26 9.41
CA ASN A 79 13.19 4.02 10.00
C ASN A 79 13.66 5.13 9.03
N ASP A 80 14.51 6.02 9.51
CA ASP A 80 15.00 7.17 8.73
C ASP A 80 15.72 6.75 7.43
N GLU A 81 16.39 5.61 7.42
CA GLU A 81 17.10 5.10 6.24
C GLU A 81 16.12 4.71 5.13
N LEU A 82 15.02 4.03 5.49
CA LEU A 82 13.98 3.65 4.54
C LEU A 82 13.24 4.86 3.98
N VAL A 83 12.95 5.84 4.82
CA VAL A 83 12.30 7.10 4.40
C VAL A 83 13.20 7.84 3.41
N LYS A 84 14.49 8.00 3.72
CA LYS A 84 15.46 8.66 2.81
C LYS A 84 15.63 7.91 1.49
N ALA A 85 15.49 6.59 1.51
CA ALA A 85 15.55 5.76 0.31
C ALA A 85 14.24 5.76 -0.51
N GLY A 86 13.19 6.46 -0.08
CA GLY A 86 11.88 6.43 -0.71
C GLY A 86 11.19 5.05 -0.62
N LYS A 87 11.68 4.17 0.27
CA LYS A 87 11.17 2.81 0.46
C LYS A 87 10.12 2.80 1.57
N VAL A 88 9.05 3.56 1.35
CA VAL A 88 7.88 3.60 2.20
C VAL A 88 6.86 2.65 1.59
N PHE A 89 6.59 1.54 2.29
CA PHE A 89 5.64 0.50 1.89
C PHE A 89 4.33 0.65 2.65
#